data_AF-A0A1F8EDM6-F1
#
_entry.id   AF-A0A1F8EDM6-F1
#
_cell.length_a   1.000
_cell.length_b   1.000
_cell.length_c   1.000
_cell.angle_alpha   90.00
_cell.angle_beta   90.00
_cell.angle_gamma   90.00
#
_symmetry.space_group_name_H-M   'P 1'
#
loop_
_entity.id
_entity.type
_entity.pdbx_description
1 polymer ?
#
loop_
_entity_poly.entity_id
_entity_poly.type
_entity_poly.pdbx_seq_one_letter_code
_entity_poly.pdbx_strand_id
1 'polypeptide(L)'
;MAKKSFLMVCFVIVAAIAFAVPNYPKPVGYVNDFANIMSAETKQQTETRLRDYREKTSIEVAVVTVLSLEGETVEDYTLGLAQSWGVGDKKKDNGVVLLVAPNERKMRIEVGYGMESDLTDVQSGRIIRDIIIPYFKESVDLPTAAKNAKLTKGIMAGIDAILTNLGIKPFEARLEERKIAAEKAAAEQKLQDEQVAAFLSIAIPTGLAIIVLIVIGIFIYKAEIRRKYLKNIYDENIRSLVNCENYIKEAEQKIPKAREKLEQLQKTNPKEVWSNLENRLNKLPADLESQKKKLALLQEEHRSSDRMNSETIYNKIVTLLTAISTSSGLLEAITNKIQEVNDAKATSSKLIDSVPDSIKAARKELEHKDVKDRSRKYLDQAEDKYRKARSAADNQSVNWLLVVALFAEAMALVASAKSKAKSDKEDAEEKRHPRPKRNSYSSSSNYSNSSNWSSSSSSGSSSFGGFGGGSFGGGGASGSW
;
A
#
# COMPACT_ATOMS: atom_id res chain seq x y z
N MET A 1 76.64 12.58 -10.55
CA MET A 1 76.67 12.30 -9.09
C MET A 1 75.53 12.98 -8.30
N ALA A 2 74.43 13.46 -8.92
CA ALA A 2 73.41 14.26 -8.23
C ALA A 2 72.21 13.48 -7.60
N LYS A 3 72.14 12.15 -7.73
CA LYS A 3 71.01 11.34 -7.20
C LYS A 3 71.24 10.69 -5.82
N LYS A 4 72.48 10.67 -5.31
CA LYS A 4 72.79 10.08 -3.99
C LYS A 4 72.58 11.06 -2.83
N SER A 5 72.70 12.36 -3.06
CA SER A 5 72.56 13.38 -2.01
C SER A 5 71.11 13.70 -1.61
N PHE A 6 70.13 13.49 -2.51
CA PHE A 6 68.71 13.74 -2.20
C PHE A 6 68.12 12.67 -1.27
N LEU A 7 68.49 11.40 -1.49
CA LEU A 7 68.00 10.28 -0.67
C LEU A 7 68.51 10.35 0.79
N MET A 8 69.68 10.94 1.01
CA MET A 8 70.31 11.03 2.33
C MET A 8 69.69 12.14 3.20
N VAL A 9 69.14 13.20 2.60
CA VAL A 9 68.46 14.28 3.35
C VAL A 9 67.05 13.86 3.79
N CYS A 10 66.32 13.12 2.95
CA CYS A 10 65.01 12.57 3.35
C CYS A 10 65.10 11.50 4.45
N PHE A 11 66.22 10.77 4.56
CA PHE A 11 66.41 9.76 5.61
C PHE A 11 66.68 10.38 6.99
N VAL A 12 67.22 11.60 7.05
CA VAL A 12 67.57 12.28 8.31
C VAL A 12 66.36 12.99 8.95
N ILE A 13 65.36 13.40 8.17
CA ILE A 13 64.19 14.15 8.68
C ILE A 13 63.10 13.21 9.24
N VAL A 14 63.08 11.93 8.88
CA VAL A 14 62.12 10.93 9.40
C VAL A 14 62.58 10.31 10.74
N ALA A 15 63.85 10.51 11.14
CA ALA A 15 64.43 9.94 12.36
C ALA A 15 64.19 10.75 13.64
N ALA A 16 63.38 11.81 13.60
CA ALA A 16 63.19 12.76 14.70
C ALA A 16 61.76 12.77 15.30
N ILE A 17 60.95 11.74 15.05
CA ILE A 17 59.84 11.38 15.95
C ILE A 17 60.29 10.19 16.79
N ALA A 18 61.23 10.46 17.69
CA ALA A 18 61.28 9.68 18.91
C ALA A 18 59.98 10.01 19.66
N PHE A 19 58.97 9.14 19.54
CA PHE A 19 57.95 9.06 20.58
C PHE A 19 58.72 8.80 21.87
N ALA A 20 58.77 9.81 22.74
CA ALA A 20 59.32 9.63 24.06
C ALA A 20 58.48 8.54 24.72
N VAL A 21 59.09 7.37 24.96
CA VAL A 21 58.45 6.34 25.79
C VAL A 21 58.16 7.03 27.12
N PRO A 22 56.90 7.10 27.59
CA PRO A 22 56.57 7.84 28.79
C PRO A 22 57.44 7.34 29.94
N ASN A 23 58.17 8.26 30.56
CA ASN A 23 59.17 7.89 31.55
C ASN A 23 58.50 7.71 32.92
N TYR A 24 57.63 6.70 33.00
CA TYR A 24 56.91 6.38 34.22
C TYR A 24 57.89 6.20 35.39
N PRO A 25 57.60 6.78 36.56
CA PRO A 25 58.45 6.59 37.73
C PRO A 25 58.55 5.10 38.08
N LYS A 26 59.70 4.66 38.59
CA LYS A 26 59.90 3.26 38.95
C LYS A 26 59.08 2.91 40.20
N PRO A 27 58.38 1.76 40.24
CA PRO A 27 57.62 1.36 41.41
C PRO A 27 58.55 1.09 42.59
N VAL A 28 58.09 1.46 43.80
CA VAL A 28 58.79 1.23 45.08
C VAL A 28 58.05 0.24 45.99
N GLY A 29 56.79 -0.07 45.69
CA GLY A 29 55.93 -0.99 46.43
C GLY A 29 54.51 -0.98 45.87
N TYR A 30 53.53 -1.35 46.68
CA TYR A 30 52.11 -1.15 46.37
C TYR A 30 51.71 0.33 46.51
N VAL A 31 52.37 1.11 47.37
CA VAL A 31 52.08 2.54 47.59
C VAL A 31 53.20 3.44 47.04
N ASN A 32 52.87 4.20 46.00
CA ASN A 32 53.80 4.95 45.18
C ASN A 32 53.41 6.44 45.15
N ASP A 33 53.65 7.15 46.25
CA ASP A 33 53.25 8.55 46.41
C ASP A 33 54.38 9.51 45.98
N PHE A 34 54.48 9.77 44.66
CA PHE A 34 55.46 10.70 44.06
C PHE A 34 54.99 12.16 44.14
N ALA A 35 53.71 12.43 44.38
CA ALA A 35 53.20 13.78 44.65
C ALA A 35 53.39 14.23 46.12
N ASN A 36 53.99 13.38 46.97
CA ASN A 36 54.29 13.66 48.39
C ASN A 36 53.06 14.14 49.19
N ILE A 37 51.92 13.48 48.99
CA ILE A 37 50.64 13.77 49.62
C ILE A 37 50.53 13.06 50.98
N MET A 38 51.08 11.85 51.09
CA MET A 38 50.87 10.94 52.23
C MET A 38 52.03 11.02 53.24
N SER A 39 51.73 10.85 54.53
CA SER A 39 52.78 10.71 55.55
C SER A 39 53.52 9.37 55.41
N ALA A 40 54.76 9.29 55.92
CA ALA A 40 55.53 8.05 55.92
C ALA A 40 54.80 6.90 56.66
N GLU A 41 54.13 7.22 57.76
CA GLU A 41 53.31 6.27 58.52
C GLU A 41 52.15 5.73 57.68
N THR A 42 51.37 6.59 57.01
CA THR A 42 50.24 6.15 56.19
C THR A 42 50.71 5.33 54.99
N LYS A 43 51.86 5.68 54.37
CA LYS A 43 52.48 4.86 53.31
C LYS A 43 52.76 3.45 53.83
N GLN A 44 53.44 3.31 54.97
CA GLN A 44 53.83 2.02 55.55
C GLN A 44 52.63 1.15 55.99
N GLN A 45 51.60 1.77 56.60
CA GLN A 45 50.38 1.07 57.00
C GLN A 45 49.62 0.53 55.78
N THR A 46 49.50 1.35 54.74
CA THR A 46 48.80 1.00 53.49
C THR A 46 49.57 -0.06 52.71
N GLU A 47 50.90 0.07 52.60
CA GLU A 47 51.80 -0.90 51.96
C GLU A 47 51.67 -2.30 52.58
N THR A 48 51.66 -2.37 53.92
CA THR A 48 51.44 -3.63 54.65
C THR A 48 50.08 -4.23 54.33
N ARG A 49 49.02 -3.41 54.36
CA ARG A 49 47.65 -3.87 54.11
C ARG A 49 47.42 -4.40 52.69
N LEU A 50 47.99 -3.74 51.67
CA LEU A 50 47.85 -4.17 50.28
C LEU A 50 48.64 -5.45 50.00
N ARG A 51 49.80 -5.63 50.66
CA ARG A 51 50.58 -6.88 50.65
C ARG A 51 49.81 -8.05 51.27
N ASP A 52 49.29 -7.88 52.49
CA ASP A 52 48.41 -8.84 53.17
C ASP A 52 47.22 -9.25 52.30
N TYR A 53 46.63 -8.28 51.59
CA TYR A 53 45.50 -8.52 50.70
C TYR A 53 45.90 -9.36 49.49
N ARG A 54 47.05 -9.07 48.86
CA ARG A 54 47.59 -9.88 47.76
C ARG A 54 47.91 -11.30 48.20
N GLU A 55 48.53 -11.50 49.36
CA GLU A 55 48.85 -12.83 49.88
C GLU A 55 47.57 -13.68 50.10
N LYS A 56 46.49 -13.07 50.59
CA LYS A 56 45.22 -13.76 50.85
C LYS A 56 44.39 -14.02 49.59
N THR A 57 44.45 -13.15 48.59
CA THR A 57 43.52 -13.18 47.43
C THR A 57 44.18 -13.49 46.09
N SER A 58 45.52 -13.43 46.01
CA SER A 58 46.33 -13.25 44.80
C SER A 58 46.13 -11.94 44.03
N ILE A 59 45.17 -11.09 44.40
CA ILE A 59 44.83 -9.84 43.68
C ILE A 59 45.84 -8.75 44.06
N GLU A 60 46.41 -8.08 43.06
CA GLU A 60 47.28 -6.93 43.31
C GLU A 60 46.50 -5.62 43.26
N VAL A 61 46.70 -4.76 44.26
CA VAL A 61 46.14 -3.39 44.26
C VAL A 61 47.31 -2.43 44.47
N ALA A 62 47.54 -1.54 43.51
CA ALA A 62 48.56 -0.51 43.58
C ALA A 62 47.92 0.90 43.69
N VAL A 63 48.57 1.77 44.45
CA VAL A 63 48.14 3.14 44.71
C VAL A 63 49.25 4.07 44.26
N VAL A 64 48.93 5.01 43.38
CA VAL A 64 49.91 5.86 42.70
C VAL A 64 49.48 7.32 42.82
N THR A 65 50.38 8.18 43.27
CA THR A 65 50.21 9.64 43.14
C THR A 65 51.35 10.18 42.30
N VAL A 66 51.02 11.00 41.31
CA VAL A 66 52.01 11.68 40.43
C VAL A 66 51.74 13.17 40.44
N LEU A 67 52.78 13.99 40.36
CA LEU A 67 52.59 15.44 40.32
C LEU A 67 51.87 15.88 39.04
N SER A 68 52.22 15.28 37.90
CA SER A 68 51.65 15.58 36.59
C SER A 68 51.48 14.31 35.75
N LEU A 69 50.58 14.37 34.77
CA LEU A 69 50.38 13.37 33.72
C LEU A 69 51.24 13.64 32.47
N GLU A 70 52.15 14.61 32.51
CA GLU A 70 53.08 14.97 31.43
C GLU A 70 52.41 15.35 30.07
N GLY A 71 51.11 15.63 30.09
CA GLY A 71 50.30 16.00 28.93
C GLY A 71 49.36 14.87 28.43
N GLU A 72 49.45 13.68 29.01
CA GLU A 72 48.59 12.54 28.65
C GLU A 72 47.19 12.63 29.28
N THR A 73 46.27 11.78 28.80
CA THR A 73 44.99 11.56 29.49
C THR A 73 45.22 10.73 30.76
N VAL A 74 44.31 10.78 31.73
CA VAL A 74 44.50 9.98 32.96
C VAL A 74 44.27 8.49 32.68
N GLU A 75 43.48 8.22 31.64
CA GLU A 75 43.23 6.92 31.04
C GLU A 75 44.52 6.32 30.48
N ASP A 76 45.13 6.97 29.48
CA ASP A 76 46.33 6.48 28.81
C ASP A 76 47.52 6.36 29.77
N TYR A 77 47.73 7.35 30.63
CA TYR A 77 48.83 7.36 31.60
C TYR A 77 48.69 6.23 32.63
N THR A 78 47.49 6.02 33.19
CA THR A 78 47.29 4.95 34.20
C THR A 78 47.40 3.56 33.56
N LEU A 79 46.85 3.41 32.35
CA LEU A 79 46.93 2.19 31.55
C LEU A 79 48.40 1.83 31.23
N GLY A 80 49.14 2.77 30.65
CA GLY A 80 50.54 2.58 30.27
C GLY A 80 51.45 2.37 31.49
N LEU A 81 51.21 3.07 32.60
CA LEU A 81 51.93 2.85 33.87
C LEU A 81 51.67 1.44 34.41
N ALA A 82 50.40 1.00 34.45
CA ALA A 82 50.04 -0.32 34.97
C ALA A 82 50.64 -1.47 34.12
N GLN A 83 50.61 -1.33 32.80
CA GLN A 83 51.27 -2.24 31.86
C GLN A 83 52.79 -2.23 32.03
N SER A 84 53.41 -1.04 32.14
CA SER A 84 54.86 -0.88 32.30
C SER A 84 55.38 -1.42 33.63
N TRP A 85 54.58 -1.38 34.69
CA TRP A 85 54.92 -1.94 36.00
C TRP A 85 54.59 -3.43 36.11
N GLY A 86 53.70 -3.94 35.24
CA GLY A 86 53.23 -5.32 35.29
C GLY A 86 52.39 -5.61 36.53
N VAL A 87 51.48 -4.70 36.88
CA VAL A 87 50.59 -4.84 38.05
C VAL A 87 49.69 -6.07 37.86
N GLY A 88 49.64 -6.96 38.85
CA GLY A 88 48.95 -8.25 38.78
C GLY A 88 49.84 -9.41 38.31
N ASP A 89 49.24 -10.58 38.12
CA ASP A 89 49.90 -11.73 37.50
C ASP A 89 49.57 -11.78 35.99
N LYS A 90 50.60 -11.92 35.16
CA LYS A 90 50.55 -11.91 33.68
C LYS A 90 49.64 -12.97 33.03
N LYS A 91 49.19 -14.00 33.77
CA LYS A 91 48.25 -15.02 33.28
C LYS A 91 46.86 -14.88 33.88
N LYS A 92 46.71 -14.06 34.91
CA LYS A 92 45.47 -13.85 35.68
C LYS A 92 44.86 -12.48 35.43
N ASP A 93 45.65 -11.50 34.97
CA ASP A 93 45.29 -10.09 34.78
C ASP A 93 44.51 -9.54 35.97
N ASN A 94 45.01 -9.89 37.17
CA ASN A 94 44.31 -9.72 38.45
C ASN A 94 44.83 -8.52 39.27
N GLY A 95 45.15 -7.44 38.57
CA GLY A 95 45.62 -6.19 39.15
C GLY A 95 44.54 -5.08 39.14
N VAL A 96 44.68 -4.12 40.05
CA VAL A 96 43.91 -2.86 40.10
C VAL A 96 44.86 -1.71 40.44
N VAL A 97 44.75 -0.57 39.75
CA VAL A 97 45.55 0.64 40.02
C VAL A 97 44.63 1.80 40.36
N LEU A 98 44.82 2.43 41.53
CA LEU A 98 44.26 3.75 41.86
C LEU A 98 45.32 4.82 41.64
N LEU A 99 45.17 5.62 40.58
CA LEU A 99 46.05 6.74 40.25
C LEU A 99 45.41 8.09 40.58
N VAL A 100 46.21 9.01 41.13
CA VAL A 100 45.83 10.39 41.46
C VAL A 100 46.87 11.38 40.93
N ALA A 101 46.43 12.37 40.16
CA ALA A 101 47.24 13.45 39.62
C ALA A 101 46.70 14.83 40.08
N PRO A 102 47.28 15.45 41.13
CA PRO A 102 46.72 16.65 41.75
C PRO A 102 46.82 17.94 40.92
N ASN A 103 47.79 18.07 40.01
CA ASN A 103 47.92 19.28 39.18
C ASN A 103 46.82 19.35 38.12
N GLU A 104 46.56 18.24 37.43
CA GLU A 104 45.48 18.08 36.45
C GLU A 104 44.11 17.90 37.11
N ARG A 105 44.09 17.68 38.43
CA ARG A 105 42.92 17.30 39.23
C ARG A 105 42.18 16.11 38.63
N LYS A 106 42.92 15.08 38.24
CA LYS A 106 42.39 13.83 37.68
C LYS A 106 42.74 12.63 38.54
N MET A 107 41.87 11.63 38.54
CA MET A 107 42.12 10.33 39.14
C MET A 107 41.53 9.23 38.25
N ARG A 108 42.07 8.02 38.39
CA ARG A 108 41.54 6.82 37.72
C ARG A 108 41.68 5.59 38.60
N ILE A 109 40.67 4.74 38.57
CA ILE A 109 40.76 3.33 38.94
C ILE A 109 40.83 2.58 37.62
N GLU A 110 41.87 1.79 37.45
CA GLU A 110 42.12 0.94 36.27
C GLU A 110 42.11 -0.52 36.73
N VAL A 111 41.44 -1.39 35.97
CA VAL A 111 41.14 -2.77 36.36
C VAL A 111 41.61 -3.74 35.28
N GLY A 112 42.39 -4.76 35.67
CA GLY A 112 42.81 -5.84 34.77
C GLY A 112 41.66 -6.78 34.39
N TYR A 113 41.72 -7.37 33.19
CA TYR A 113 40.62 -8.13 32.58
C TYR A 113 40.10 -9.29 33.46
N GLY A 114 40.97 -9.93 34.26
CA GLY A 114 40.57 -10.99 35.18
C GLY A 114 39.56 -10.53 36.24
N MET A 115 39.59 -9.24 36.58
CA MET A 115 38.82 -8.61 37.65
C MET A 115 37.59 -7.83 37.18
N GLU A 116 37.33 -7.70 35.88
CA GLU A 116 36.20 -6.89 35.36
C GLU A 116 34.84 -7.26 35.98
N SER A 117 34.58 -8.56 36.11
CA SER A 117 33.35 -9.09 36.69
C SER A 117 33.31 -9.05 38.22
N ASP A 118 34.42 -8.67 38.87
CA ASP A 118 34.52 -8.43 40.31
C ASP A 118 34.45 -6.94 40.65
N LEU A 119 35.07 -6.08 39.83
CA LEU A 119 35.11 -4.62 39.96
C LEU A 119 34.89 -3.95 38.61
N THR A 120 33.62 -3.82 38.21
CA THR A 120 33.18 -3.19 36.95
C THR A 120 33.48 -1.69 36.89
N ASP A 121 33.47 -1.11 35.69
CA ASP A 121 33.49 0.34 35.42
C ASP A 121 32.46 1.10 36.26
N VAL A 122 31.26 0.54 36.40
CA VAL A 122 30.16 1.15 37.17
C VAL A 122 30.49 1.20 38.67
N GLN A 123 31.09 0.14 39.20
CA GLN A 123 31.53 0.11 40.60
C GLN A 123 32.73 1.06 40.81
N SER A 124 33.75 1.00 39.95
CA SER A 124 34.91 1.90 39.96
C SER A 124 34.49 3.38 39.87
N GLY A 125 33.54 3.70 38.99
CA GLY A 125 33.02 5.05 38.81
C GLY A 125 32.17 5.57 39.96
N ARG A 126 31.52 4.69 40.73
CA ARG A 126 30.87 5.04 42.01
C ARG A 126 31.89 5.30 43.10
N ILE A 127 32.93 4.46 43.23
CA ILE A 127 34.00 4.68 44.20
C ILE A 127 34.64 6.05 43.99
N ILE A 128 35.02 6.37 42.75
CA ILE A 128 35.59 7.69 42.42
C ILE A 128 34.61 8.83 42.74
N ARG A 129 33.38 8.76 42.24
CA ARG A 129 32.41 9.87 42.27
C ARG A 129 31.84 10.14 43.66
N ASP A 130 31.50 9.07 44.36
CA ASP A 130 30.67 9.12 45.56
C ASP A 130 31.51 8.98 46.84
N ILE A 131 32.73 8.44 46.74
CA ILE A 131 33.63 8.21 47.88
C ILE A 131 34.89 9.07 47.81
N ILE A 132 35.63 9.09 46.71
CA ILE A 132 36.93 9.80 46.63
C ILE A 132 36.75 11.30 46.36
N ILE A 133 36.01 11.67 45.32
CA ILE A 133 35.83 13.06 44.85
C ILE A 133 35.31 14.03 45.93
N PRO A 134 34.39 13.67 46.86
CA PRO A 134 33.94 14.58 47.91
C PRO A 134 35.09 15.12 48.77
N TYR A 135 36.00 14.24 49.23
CA TYR A 135 37.18 14.68 50.00
C TYR A 135 38.08 15.60 49.18
N PHE A 136 38.21 15.32 47.89
CA PHE A 136 39.11 16.04 46.99
C PHE A 136 38.58 17.44 46.67
N LYS A 137 37.26 17.60 46.48
CA LYS A 137 36.60 18.91 46.35
C LYS A 137 36.76 19.77 47.59
N GLU A 138 36.53 19.19 48.77
CA GLU A 138 36.74 19.87 50.06
C GLU A 138 38.23 20.23 50.34
N SER A 139 39.19 19.73 49.53
CA SER A 139 40.62 20.03 49.70
C SER A 139 41.10 21.26 48.91
N VAL A 140 40.28 21.80 47.99
CA VAL A 140 40.73 22.78 46.98
C VAL A 140 41.26 24.06 47.61
N ASP A 141 40.54 24.62 48.59
CA ASP A 141 40.86 25.90 49.23
C ASP A 141 41.67 25.77 50.53
N LEU A 142 42.17 24.57 50.84
CA LEU A 142 42.92 24.30 52.08
C LEU A 142 44.42 24.63 51.94
N PRO A 143 45.08 25.13 52.99
CA PRO A 143 46.54 25.22 53.05
C PRO A 143 47.20 23.85 52.84
N THR A 144 48.38 23.81 52.22
CA THR A 144 49.05 22.59 51.71
C THR A 144 49.03 21.40 52.68
N ALA A 145 49.34 21.60 53.96
CA ALA A 145 49.32 20.51 54.95
C ALA A 145 47.91 19.94 55.19
N ALA A 146 46.90 20.81 55.30
CA ALA A 146 45.50 20.41 55.47
C ALA A 146 44.92 19.79 54.18
N LYS A 147 45.31 20.33 53.01
CA LYS A 147 44.99 19.77 51.70
C LYS A 147 45.53 18.34 51.56
N ASN A 148 46.81 18.11 51.83
CA ASN A 148 47.44 16.80 51.75
C ASN A 148 46.81 15.79 52.72
N ALA A 149 46.48 16.21 53.95
CA ALA A 149 45.73 15.39 54.90
C ALA A 149 44.32 15.02 54.40
N LYS A 150 43.61 15.93 53.73
CA LYS A 150 42.28 15.70 53.17
C LYS A 150 42.31 14.80 51.93
N LEU A 151 43.27 15.01 51.02
CA LEU A 151 43.51 14.14 49.86
C LEU A 151 43.87 12.72 50.31
N THR A 152 44.76 12.57 51.29
CA THR A 152 45.12 11.27 51.88
C THR A 152 43.89 10.53 52.40
N LYS A 153 42.96 11.21 53.09
CA LYS A 153 41.69 10.59 53.55
C LYS A 153 40.83 10.07 52.39
N GLY A 154 40.72 10.82 51.30
CA GLY A 154 39.98 10.36 50.11
C GLY A 154 40.64 9.16 49.42
N ILE A 155 41.97 9.13 49.33
CA ILE A 155 42.73 7.98 48.79
C ILE A 155 42.46 6.74 49.65
N MET A 156 42.57 6.86 50.99
CA MET A 156 42.30 5.74 51.90
C MET A 156 40.86 5.22 51.79
N ALA A 157 39.86 6.11 51.73
CA ALA A 157 38.47 5.72 51.54
C ALA A 157 38.22 5.04 50.17
N GLY A 158 38.94 5.46 49.12
CA GLY A 158 38.95 4.79 47.83
C GLY A 158 39.50 3.36 47.91
N ILE A 159 40.64 3.18 48.57
CA ILE A 159 41.25 1.86 48.81
C ILE A 159 40.31 0.96 49.62
N ASP A 160 39.71 1.47 50.70
CA ASP A 160 38.73 0.75 51.51
C ASP A 160 37.57 0.23 50.65
N ALA A 161 37.02 1.07 49.78
CA ALA A 161 35.90 0.71 48.93
C ALA A 161 36.29 -0.31 47.85
N ILE A 162 37.47 -0.19 47.23
CA ILE A 162 38.02 -1.18 46.28
C ILE A 162 38.14 -2.55 46.96
N LEU A 163 38.82 -2.62 48.11
CA LEU A 163 39.04 -3.88 48.84
C LEU A 163 37.74 -4.50 49.36
N THR A 164 36.77 -3.67 49.76
CA THR A 164 35.43 -4.12 50.19
C THR A 164 34.63 -4.71 49.02
N ASN A 165 34.68 -4.07 47.86
CA ASN A 165 33.97 -4.50 46.66
C ASN A 165 34.52 -5.84 46.13
N LEU A 166 35.86 -5.94 46.06
CA LEU A 166 36.54 -7.16 45.66
C LEU A 166 36.39 -8.29 46.70
N GLY A 167 36.34 -7.97 47.99
CA GLY A 167 36.23 -8.94 49.08
C GLY A 167 37.48 -9.83 49.24
N ILE A 168 37.39 -10.86 50.10
CA ILE A 168 38.54 -11.70 50.48
C ILE A 168 38.67 -13.03 49.71
N LYS A 169 37.82 -13.27 48.69
CA LYS A 169 37.81 -14.55 47.97
C LYS A 169 39.04 -14.67 47.04
N PRO A 170 39.84 -15.77 47.12
CA PRO A 170 40.96 -16.00 46.22
C PRO A 170 40.55 -15.99 44.75
N PHE A 171 41.39 -15.42 43.90
CA PHE A 171 41.13 -15.28 42.45
C PHE A 171 40.83 -16.61 41.76
N GLU A 172 41.57 -17.67 42.08
CA GLU A 172 41.46 -18.98 41.42
C GLU A 172 40.09 -19.63 41.65
N ALA A 173 39.53 -19.51 42.86
CA ALA A 173 38.19 -20.00 43.18
C ALA A 173 37.08 -19.29 42.37
N ARG A 174 37.30 -18.03 41.96
CA ARG A 174 36.36 -17.30 41.07
C ARG A 174 36.42 -17.85 39.64
N LEU A 175 37.62 -18.20 39.17
CA LEU A 175 37.83 -18.75 37.83
C LEU A 175 37.21 -20.14 37.68
N GLU A 176 37.28 -20.98 38.71
CA GLU A 176 36.63 -22.30 38.73
C GLU A 176 35.10 -22.21 38.66
N GLU A 177 34.49 -21.33 39.45
CA GLU A 177 33.03 -21.09 39.41
C GLU A 177 32.56 -20.60 38.03
N ARG A 178 33.30 -19.67 37.41
CA ARG A 178 33.00 -19.17 36.05
C ARG A 178 33.05 -20.30 35.02
N LYS A 179 34.03 -21.21 35.10
CA LYS A 179 34.13 -22.39 34.21
C LYS A 179 32.93 -23.34 34.39
N ILE A 180 32.60 -23.71 35.62
CA ILE A 180 31.48 -24.61 35.91
C ILE A 180 30.15 -24.01 35.45
N ALA A 181 29.96 -22.70 35.62
CA ALA A 181 28.77 -22.00 35.13
C ALA A 181 28.68 -22.00 33.59
N ALA A 182 29.80 -21.72 32.90
CA ALA A 182 29.87 -21.74 31.44
C ALA A 182 29.63 -23.14 30.84
N GLU A 183 30.21 -24.19 31.45
CA GLU A 183 30.00 -25.58 31.02
C GLU A 183 28.54 -26.02 31.18
N LYS A 184 27.88 -25.65 32.30
CA LYS A 184 26.46 -25.92 32.52
C LYS A 184 25.57 -25.20 31.51
N ALA A 185 25.78 -23.90 31.30
CA ALA A 185 25.02 -23.13 30.32
C ALA A 185 25.18 -23.69 28.89
N ALA A 186 26.39 -24.10 28.51
CA ALA A 186 26.65 -24.72 27.20
C ALA A 186 26.01 -26.12 27.05
N ALA A 187 25.86 -26.87 28.14
CA ALA A 187 25.16 -28.15 28.14
C ALA A 187 23.63 -27.97 28.05
N GLU A 188 23.07 -27.02 28.80
CA GLU A 188 21.65 -26.66 28.74
C GLU A 188 21.24 -26.14 27.35
N GLN A 189 22.07 -25.27 26.75
CA GLN A 189 21.81 -24.76 25.39
C GLN A 189 21.79 -25.88 24.34
N LYS A 190 22.73 -26.84 24.40
CA LYS A 190 22.75 -27.99 23.48
C LYS A 190 21.49 -28.85 23.59
N LEU A 191 21.01 -29.09 24.81
CA LEU A 191 19.76 -29.82 25.05
C LEU A 191 18.56 -29.08 24.43
N GLN A 192 18.52 -27.76 24.58
CA GLN A 192 17.47 -26.92 24.01
C GLN A 192 17.49 -26.92 22.47
N ASP A 193 18.68 -26.78 21.86
CA ASP A 193 18.84 -26.83 20.41
C ASP A 193 18.41 -28.20 19.83
N GLU A 194 18.75 -29.30 20.49
CA GLU A 194 18.33 -30.66 20.10
C GLU A 194 16.80 -30.84 20.19
N GLN A 195 16.18 -30.35 21.27
CA GLN A 195 14.71 -30.39 21.42
C GLN A 195 13.99 -29.56 20.35
N VAL A 196 14.51 -28.36 20.03
CA VAL A 196 13.98 -27.51 18.96
C VAL A 196 14.12 -28.18 17.59
N ALA A 197 15.28 -28.78 17.29
CA ALA A 197 15.51 -29.52 16.05
C ALA A 197 14.55 -30.72 15.92
N ALA A 198 14.38 -31.51 16.99
CA ALA A 198 13.46 -32.63 17.04
C ALA A 198 12.01 -32.19 16.78
N PHE A 199 11.54 -31.13 17.44
CA PHE A 199 10.20 -30.57 17.23
C PHE A 199 9.98 -30.11 15.77
N LEU A 200 10.92 -29.33 15.22
CA LEU A 200 10.83 -28.82 13.84
C LEU A 200 10.80 -29.97 12.81
N SER A 201 11.56 -31.05 13.04
CA SER A 201 11.60 -32.21 12.15
C SER A 201 10.25 -32.90 11.97
N ILE A 202 9.34 -32.80 12.95
CA ILE A 202 8.00 -33.40 12.92
C ILE A 202 6.94 -32.34 12.54
N ALA A 203 7.04 -31.13 13.08
CA ALA A 203 6.06 -30.06 12.88
C ALA A 203 5.98 -29.57 11.42
N ILE A 204 7.12 -29.47 10.73
CA ILE A 204 7.17 -29.00 9.33
C ILE A 204 6.46 -29.99 8.36
N PRO A 205 6.82 -31.29 8.29
CA PRO A 205 6.17 -32.21 7.36
C PRO A 205 4.69 -32.47 7.69
N THR A 206 4.30 -32.46 8.97
CA THR A 206 2.88 -32.60 9.36
C THR A 206 2.06 -31.38 8.94
N GLY A 207 2.58 -30.17 9.13
CA GLY A 207 1.96 -28.94 8.64
C GLY A 207 1.79 -28.93 7.11
N LEU A 208 2.84 -29.33 6.37
CA LEU A 208 2.77 -29.46 4.90
C LEU A 208 1.74 -30.50 4.44
N ALA A 209 1.66 -31.65 5.10
CA ALA A 209 0.66 -32.68 4.78
C ALA A 209 -0.77 -32.17 4.96
N ILE A 210 -1.05 -31.42 6.03
CA ILE A 210 -2.35 -30.79 6.26
C ILE A 210 -2.69 -29.78 5.15
N ILE A 211 -1.73 -28.93 4.75
CA ILE A 211 -1.92 -27.96 3.65
C ILE A 211 -2.25 -28.68 2.34
N VAL A 212 -1.54 -29.78 2.01
CA VAL A 212 -1.82 -30.58 0.81
C VAL A 212 -3.22 -31.19 0.84
N LEU A 213 -3.66 -31.73 1.98
CA LEU A 213 -5.03 -32.25 2.14
C LEU A 213 -6.11 -31.17 1.97
N ILE A 214 -5.88 -29.95 2.48
CA ILE A 214 -6.78 -28.81 2.28
C ILE A 214 -6.87 -28.43 0.80
N VAL A 215 -5.73 -28.35 0.10
CA VAL A 215 -5.70 -28.03 -1.35
C VAL A 215 -6.43 -29.10 -2.17
N ILE A 216 -6.22 -30.39 -1.87
CA ILE A 216 -6.96 -31.51 -2.49
C ILE A 216 -8.46 -31.37 -2.22
N GLY A 217 -8.86 -31.07 -0.99
CA GLY A 217 -10.26 -30.84 -0.61
C GLY A 217 -10.91 -29.70 -1.40
N ILE A 218 -10.21 -28.58 -1.58
CA ILE A 218 -10.66 -27.44 -2.39
C ILE A 218 -10.84 -27.85 -3.86
N PHE A 219 -9.92 -28.64 -4.42
CA PHE A 219 -10.04 -29.15 -5.79
C PHE A 219 -11.25 -30.07 -5.96
N ILE A 220 -11.47 -31.02 -5.04
CA ILE A 220 -12.62 -31.92 -5.05
C ILE A 220 -13.93 -31.12 -4.92
N TYR A 221 -13.98 -30.15 -4.02
CA TYR A 221 -15.15 -29.29 -3.81
C TYR A 221 -15.51 -28.46 -5.05
N LYS A 222 -14.50 -27.83 -5.69
CA LYS A 222 -14.70 -27.09 -6.95
C LYS A 222 -15.14 -28.01 -8.10
N ALA A 223 -14.56 -29.19 -8.22
CA ALA A 223 -14.96 -30.18 -9.21
C ALA A 223 -16.43 -30.61 -9.02
N GLU A 224 -16.86 -30.80 -7.77
CA GLU A 224 -18.24 -31.18 -7.44
C GLU A 224 -19.26 -30.08 -7.77
N ILE A 225 -18.95 -28.82 -7.46
CA ILE A 225 -19.77 -27.67 -7.88
C ILE A 225 -19.86 -27.60 -9.40
N ARG A 226 -18.74 -27.73 -10.12
CA ARG A 226 -18.72 -27.68 -11.59
C ARG A 226 -19.53 -28.82 -12.21
N ARG A 227 -19.46 -30.04 -11.65
CA ARG A 227 -20.30 -31.18 -12.06
C ARG A 227 -21.80 -30.90 -11.90
N LYS A 228 -22.22 -30.34 -10.76
CA LYS A 228 -23.63 -29.97 -10.52
C LYS A 228 -24.11 -28.85 -11.45
N TYR A 229 -23.30 -27.81 -11.63
CA TYR A 229 -23.59 -26.70 -12.54
C TYR A 229 -23.76 -27.17 -13.99
N LEU A 230 -22.83 -27.98 -14.50
CA LEU A 230 -22.90 -28.52 -15.86
C LEU A 230 -24.08 -29.47 -16.06
N LYS A 231 -24.46 -30.25 -15.04
CA LYS A 231 -25.69 -31.04 -15.08
C LYS A 231 -26.92 -30.14 -15.24
N ASN A 232 -27.04 -29.06 -14.47
CA ASN A 232 -28.19 -28.16 -14.57
C ASN A 232 -28.31 -27.53 -15.96
N ILE A 233 -27.19 -27.13 -16.59
CA ILE A 233 -27.21 -26.62 -17.98
C ILE A 233 -27.54 -27.72 -18.98
N TYR A 234 -27.04 -28.95 -18.80
CA TYR A 234 -27.40 -30.09 -19.63
C TYR A 234 -28.93 -30.34 -19.59
N ASP A 235 -29.53 -30.31 -18.41
CA ASP A 235 -30.99 -30.50 -18.22
C ASP A 235 -31.81 -29.28 -18.71
N GLU A 236 -31.22 -28.08 -18.78
CA GLU A 236 -31.80 -26.87 -19.39
C GLU A 236 -31.71 -26.91 -20.93
N ASN A 237 -30.63 -27.47 -21.49
CA ASN A 237 -30.45 -27.66 -22.93
C ASN A 237 -31.54 -28.57 -23.51
N ILE A 238 -31.87 -29.68 -22.84
CA ILE A 238 -32.96 -30.58 -23.23
C ILE A 238 -34.28 -29.80 -23.35
N ARG A 239 -34.65 -29.02 -22.32
CA ARG A 239 -35.87 -28.20 -22.31
C ARG A 239 -35.85 -27.12 -23.40
N SER A 240 -34.70 -26.48 -23.61
CA SER A 240 -34.52 -25.42 -24.61
C SER A 240 -34.60 -25.95 -26.04
N LEU A 241 -34.09 -27.15 -26.31
CA LEU A 241 -34.22 -27.83 -27.61
C LEU A 241 -35.69 -28.19 -27.92
N VAL A 242 -36.45 -28.69 -26.93
CA VAL A 242 -37.90 -28.93 -27.05
C VAL A 242 -38.66 -27.63 -27.31
N ASN A 243 -38.29 -26.53 -26.62
CA ASN A 243 -38.89 -25.21 -26.88
C ASN A 243 -38.61 -24.72 -28.31
N CYS A 244 -37.40 -24.90 -28.83
CA CYS A 244 -37.08 -24.58 -30.23
C CYS A 244 -37.97 -25.37 -31.21
N GLU A 245 -38.17 -26.67 -30.96
CA GLU A 245 -39.04 -27.51 -31.79
C GLU A 245 -40.49 -27.04 -31.77
N ASN A 246 -41.01 -26.70 -30.58
CA ASN A 246 -42.36 -26.19 -30.40
C ASN A 246 -42.57 -24.84 -31.10
N TYR A 247 -41.62 -23.90 -30.97
CA TYR A 247 -41.72 -22.60 -31.65
C TYR A 247 -41.61 -22.71 -33.18
N ILE A 248 -40.83 -23.66 -33.72
CA ILE A 248 -40.82 -23.93 -35.17
C ILE A 248 -42.20 -24.44 -35.63
N LYS A 249 -42.77 -25.43 -34.94
CA LYS A 249 -44.12 -25.96 -35.25
C LYS A 249 -45.19 -24.88 -35.16
N GLU A 250 -45.15 -24.04 -34.13
CA GLU A 250 -46.07 -22.93 -33.95
C GLU A 250 -45.91 -21.87 -35.05
N ALA A 251 -44.68 -21.56 -35.46
CA ALA A 251 -44.42 -20.66 -36.58
C ALA A 251 -44.95 -21.23 -37.91
N GLU A 252 -44.66 -22.50 -38.22
CA GLU A 252 -45.18 -23.22 -39.40
C GLU A 252 -46.72 -23.16 -39.45
N GLN A 253 -47.41 -23.46 -38.34
CA GLN A 253 -48.88 -23.39 -38.22
C GLN A 253 -49.45 -21.97 -38.40
N LYS A 254 -48.69 -20.92 -38.07
CA LYS A 254 -49.11 -19.53 -38.23
C LYS A 254 -48.97 -19.00 -39.67
N ILE A 255 -48.20 -19.66 -40.55
CA ILE A 255 -47.96 -19.20 -41.94
C ILE A 255 -49.25 -19.02 -42.75
N PRO A 256 -50.22 -19.95 -42.79
CA PRO A 256 -51.44 -19.78 -43.59
C PRO A 256 -52.25 -18.56 -43.15
N LYS A 257 -52.40 -18.37 -41.83
CA LYS A 257 -53.09 -17.21 -41.23
C LYS A 257 -52.36 -15.89 -41.47
N ALA A 258 -51.02 -15.93 -41.54
CA ALA A 258 -50.20 -14.78 -41.91
C ALA A 258 -50.40 -14.40 -43.40
N ARG A 259 -50.50 -15.39 -44.30
CA ARG A 259 -50.81 -15.17 -45.72
C ARG A 259 -52.20 -14.58 -45.91
N GLU A 260 -53.22 -15.13 -45.25
CA GLU A 260 -54.59 -14.61 -45.27
C GLU A 260 -54.66 -13.14 -44.85
N LYS A 261 -54.04 -12.79 -43.71
CA LYS A 261 -53.97 -11.40 -43.23
C LYS A 261 -53.18 -10.49 -44.17
N LEU A 262 -52.08 -10.97 -44.76
CA LEU A 262 -51.33 -10.19 -45.74
C LEU A 262 -52.18 -9.90 -46.99
N GLU A 263 -52.97 -10.87 -47.47
CA GLU A 263 -53.89 -10.67 -48.60
C GLU A 263 -54.97 -9.60 -48.29
N GLN A 264 -55.50 -9.58 -47.06
CA GLN A 264 -56.41 -8.52 -46.60
C GLN A 264 -55.75 -7.13 -46.62
N LEU A 265 -54.49 -7.04 -46.19
CA LEU A 265 -53.69 -5.81 -46.23
C LEU A 265 -53.41 -5.38 -47.69
N GLN A 266 -53.08 -6.33 -48.58
CA GLN A 266 -52.84 -6.12 -50.01
C GLN A 266 -54.06 -5.57 -50.76
N LYS A 267 -55.26 -6.08 -50.46
CA LYS A 267 -56.52 -5.62 -51.08
C LYS A 267 -56.86 -4.16 -50.78
N THR A 268 -56.30 -3.59 -49.72
CA THR A 268 -56.72 -2.29 -49.18
C THR A 268 -55.61 -1.23 -49.16
N ASN A 269 -54.36 -1.59 -49.48
CA ASN A 269 -53.19 -0.70 -49.34
C ASN A 269 -52.20 -0.87 -50.51
N PRO A 270 -51.46 0.20 -50.87
CA PRO A 270 -50.46 0.14 -51.94
C PRO A 270 -49.16 -0.57 -51.48
N LYS A 271 -48.30 -0.93 -52.45
CA LYS A 271 -47.17 -1.86 -52.29
C LYS A 271 -46.16 -1.46 -51.20
N GLU A 272 -46.02 -0.17 -50.94
CA GLU A 272 -45.08 0.40 -49.97
C GLU A 272 -45.43 -0.03 -48.53
N VAL A 273 -46.70 -0.30 -48.24
CA VAL A 273 -47.18 -0.66 -46.89
C VAL A 273 -46.84 -2.12 -46.53
N TRP A 274 -46.78 -3.02 -47.53
CA TRP A 274 -46.76 -4.47 -47.28
C TRP A 274 -45.64 -5.26 -47.97
N SER A 275 -44.94 -4.70 -48.98
CA SER A 275 -43.89 -5.43 -49.74
C SER A 275 -42.75 -5.97 -48.87
N ASN A 276 -42.37 -5.30 -47.80
CA ASN A 276 -41.38 -5.82 -46.84
C ASN A 276 -41.89 -7.07 -46.11
N LEU A 277 -43.16 -7.06 -45.68
CA LEU A 277 -43.81 -8.16 -44.97
C LEU A 277 -44.00 -9.37 -45.90
N GLU A 278 -44.37 -9.15 -47.15
CA GLU A 278 -44.45 -10.20 -48.18
C GLU A 278 -43.08 -10.86 -48.42
N ASN A 279 -42.04 -10.05 -48.65
CA ASN A 279 -40.68 -10.57 -48.87
C ASN A 279 -40.18 -11.41 -47.68
N ARG A 280 -40.50 -11.02 -46.45
CA ARG A 280 -40.19 -11.80 -45.24
C ARG A 280 -41.03 -13.07 -45.14
N LEU A 281 -42.34 -13.00 -45.38
CA LEU A 281 -43.25 -14.16 -45.34
C LEU A 281 -42.93 -15.20 -46.43
N ASN A 282 -42.43 -14.77 -47.58
CA ASN A 282 -41.99 -15.66 -48.66
C ASN A 282 -40.67 -16.37 -48.37
N LYS A 283 -39.75 -15.76 -47.61
CA LYS A 283 -38.49 -16.38 -47.16
C LYS A 283 -38.67 -17.29 -45.94
N LEU A 284 -39.64 -16.96 -45.08
CA LEU A 284 -39.91 -17.65 -43.81
C LEU A 284 -39.91 -19.19 -43.87
N PRO A 285 -40.51 -19.88 -44.87
CA PRO A 285 -40.46 -21.35 -44.93
C PRO A 285 -39.04 -21.90 -45.12
N ALA A 286 -38.22 -21.25 -45.95
CA ALA A 286 -36.83 -21.65 -46.18
C ALA A 286 -35.94 -21.36 -44.96
N ASP A 287 -36.19 -20.25 -44.27
CA ASP A 287 -35.51 -19.89 -43.02
C ASP A 287 -35.86 -20.88 -41.89
N LEU A 288 -37.13 -21.27 -41.76
CA LEU A 288 -37.57 -22.29 -40.79
C LEU A 288 -36.97 -23.67 -41.09
N GLU A 289 -36.93 -24.12 -42.34
CA GLU A 289 -36.24 -25.36 -42.72
C GLU A 289 -34.72 -25.30 -42.44
N SER A 290 -34.08 -24.15 -42.61
CA SER A 290 -32.69 -23.93 -42.20
C SER A 290 -32.51 -24.02 -40.68
N GLN A 291 -33.42 -23.42 -39.90
CA GLN A 291 -33.43 -23.49 -38.43
C GLN A 291 -33.69 -24.92 -37.92
N LYS A 292 -34.57 -25.68 -38.58
CA LYS A 292 -34.91 -27.07 -38.28
C LYS A 292 -33.75 -28.02 -38.53
N LYS A 293 -32.99 -27.82 -39.61
CA LYS A 293 -31.73 -28.55 -39.86
C LYS A 293 -30.67 -28.24 -38.79
N LYS A 294 -30.54 -26.97 -38.38
CA LYS A 294 -29.66 -26.57 -37.27
C LYS A 294 -30.11 -27.20 -35.95
N LEU A 295 -31.43 -27.26 -35.68
CA LEU A 295 -31.97 -27.91 -34.49
C LEU A 295 -31.62 -29.40 -34.45
N ALA A 296 -31.81 -30.14 -35.55
CA ALA A 296 -31.46 -31.55 -35.64
C ALA A 296 -29.95 -31.79 -35.40
N LEU A 297 -29.08 -30.95 -35.97
CA LEU A 297 -27.64 -31.01 -35.71
C LEU A 297 -27.29 -30.73 -34.24
N LEU A 298 -27.94 -29.75 -33.60
CA LEU A 298 -27.73 -29.46 -32.17
C LEU A 298 -28.29 -30.55 -31.24
N GLN A 299 -29.41 -31.18 -31.60
CA GLN A 299 -29.95 -32.33 -30.87
C GLN A 299 -28.97 -33.51 -30.91
N GLU A 300 -28.34 -33.77 -32.04
CA GLU A 300 -27.35 -34.85 -32.18
C GLU A 300 -26.00 -34.49 -31.54
N GLU A 301 -25.53 -33.25 -31.65
CA GLU A 301 -24.38 -32.74 -30.90
C GLU A 301 -24.60 -32.84 -29.39
N HIS A 302 -25.82 -32.56 -28.90
CA HIS A 302 -26.17 -32.68 -27.49
C HIS A 302 -26.24 -34.14 -27.00
N ARG A 303 -26.74 -35.07 -27.81
CA ARG A 303 -26.77 -36.51 -27.48
C ARG A 303 -25.40 -37.16 -27.45
N SER A 304 -24.51 -36.75 -28.37
CA SER A 304 -23.18 -37.33 -28.53
C SER A 304 -22.12 -36.69 -27.62
N SER A 305 -22.40 -35.51 -27.05
CA SER A 305 -21.46 -34.79 -26.20
C SER A 305 -21.58 -35.13 -24.71
N ASP A 306 -20.43 -35.17 -24.04
CA ASP A 306 -20.37 -35.11 -22.57
C ASP A 306 -20.84 -33.73 -22.04
N ARG A 307 -21.25 -33.71 -20.76
CA ARG A 307 -21.73 -32.55 -20.01
C ARG A 307 -20.74 -31.38 -20.00
N MET A 308 -19.45 -31.62 -20.20
CA MET A 308 -18.42 -30.58 -20.24
C MET A 308 -18.68 -29.50 -21.31
N ASN A 309 -19.34 -29.85 -22.43
CA ASN A 309 -19.66 -28.88 -23.49
C ASN A 309 -21.04 -28.20 -23.33
N SER A 310 -21.74 -28.40 -22.22
CA SER A 310 -23.13 -27.94 -22.06
C SER A 310 -23.29 -26.42 -22.21
N GLU A 311 -22.31 -25.62 -21.78
CA GLU A 311 -22.29 -24.16 -21.97
C GLU A 311 -22.20 -23.77 -23.46
N THR A 312 -21.32 -24.42 -24.22
CA THR A 312 -21.15 -24.18 -25.66
C THR A 312 -22.42 -24.53 -26.43
N ILE A 313 -23.04 -25.66 -26.09
CA ILE A 313 -24.30 -26.12 -26.67
C ILE A 313 -25.44 -25.15 -26.30
N TYR A 314 -25.51 -24.69 -25.04
CA TYR A 314 -26.49 -23.69 -24.59
C TYR A 314 -26.40 -22.40 -25.40
N ASN A 315 -25.20 -21.86 -25.61
CA ASN A 315 -25.01 -20.64 -26.41
C ASN A 315 -25.45 -20.81 -27.87
N LYS A 316 -25.22 -21.99 -28.48
CA LYS A 316 -25.75 -22.33 -29.81
C LYS A 316 -27.27 -22.40 -29.82
N ILE A 317 -27.89 -22.98 -28.78
CA ILE A 317 -29.34 -23.06 -28.63
C ILE A 317 -29.97 -21.67 -28.45
N VAL A 318 -29.42 -20.81 -27.59
CA VAL A 318 -29.89 -19.42 -27.42
C VAL A 318 -29.83 -18.64 -28.73
N THR A 319 -28.76 -18.81 -29.50
CA THR A 319 -28.61 -18.20 -30.84
C THR A 319 -29.71 -18.68 -31.80
N LEU A 320 -29.99 -20.00 -31.81
CA LEU A 320 -31.05 -20.58 -32.64
C LEU A 320 -32.44 -20.12 -32.19
N LEU A 321 -32.72 -20.11 -30.88
CA LEU A 321 -34.00 -19.69 -30.30
C LEU A 321 -34.30 -18.21 -30.61
N THR A 322 -33.27 -17.36 -30.61
CA THR A 322 -33.38 -15.95 -31.04
C THR A 322 -33.72 -15.82 -32.52
N ALA A 323 -33.16 -16.68 -33.38
CA ALA A 323 -33.51 -16.71 -34.79
C ALA A 323 -34.96 -17.20 -35.02
N ILE A 324 -35.40 -18.21 -34.27
CA ILE A 324 -36.77 -18.75 -34.35
C ILE A 324 -37.80 -17.72 -33.83
N SER A 325 -37.54 -17.01 -32.74
CA SER A 325 -38.48 -16.00 -32.21
C SER A 325 -38.67 -14.82 -33.17
N THR A 326 -37.61 -14.43 -33.87
CA THR A 326 -37.68 -13.42 -34.96
C THR A 326 -38.57 -13.88 -36.12
N SER A 327 -38.56 -15.18 -36.42
CA SER A 327 -39.40 -15.83 -37.43
C SER A 327 -40.87 -15.97 -36.98
N SER A 328 -41.13 -16.38 -35.73
CA SER A 328 -42.48 -16.65 -35.23
C SER A 328 -43.32 -15.37 -35.00
N GLY A 329 -42.67 -14.24 -34.69
CA GLY A 329 -43.34 -12.94 -34.51
C GLY A 329 -43.92 -12.30 -35.78
N LEU A 330 -43.76 -12.90 -36.96
CA LEU A 330 -44.17 -12.27 -38.23
C LEU A 330 -45.70 -12.15 -38.40
N LEU A 331 -46.49 -13.10 -37.89
CA LEU A 331 -47.96 -12.98 -37.87
C LEU A 331 -48.42 -11.78 -37.01
N GLU A 332 -47.73 -11.53 -35.91
CA GLU A 332 -48.01 -10.41 -35.01
C GLU A 332 -47.60 -9.09 -35.67
N ALA A 333 -46.44 -9.03 -36.33
CA ALA A 333 -46.03 -7.87 -37.12
C ALA A 333 -47.04 -7.51 -38.23
N ILE A 334 -47.58 -8.50 -38.97
CA ILE A 334 -48.65 -8.27 -39.97
C ILE A 334 -49.93 -7.79 -39.28
N THR A 335 -50.31 -8.40 -38.15
CA THR A 335 -51.51 -8.01 -37.38
C THR A 335 -51.42 -6.56 -36.89
N ASN A 336 -50.27 -6.17 -36.34
CA ASN A 336 -50.01 -4.82 -35.86
C ASN A 336 -49.98 -3.81 -37.02
N LYS A 337 -49.45 -4.18 -38.18
CA LYS A 337 -49.48 -3.32 -39.39
C LYS A 337 -50.91 -3.07 -39.89
N ILE A 338 -51.78 -4.09 -39.84
CA ILE A 338 -53.21 -3.93 -40.15
C ILE A 338 -53.89 -2.99 -39.16
N GLN A 339 -53.60 -3.13 -37.86
CA GLN A 339 -54.15 -2.25 -36.84
C GLN A 339 -53.69 -0.80 -37.03
N GLU A 340 -52.39 -0.58 -37.24
CA GLU A 340 -51.79 0.74 -37.52
C GLU A 340 -52.45 1.44 -38.73
N VAL A 341 -52.73 0.70 -39.80
CA VAL A 341 -53.46 1.20 -40.98
C VAL A 341 -54.91 1.56 -40.65
N ASN A 342 -55.61 0.72 -39.87
CA ASN A 342 -56.99 0.98 -39.46
C ASN A 342 -57.10 2.22 -38.55
N ASP A 343 -56.17 2.38 -37.61
CA ASP A 343 -56.09 3.52 -36.71
C ASP A 343 -55.73 4.81 -37.47
N ALA A 344 -54.79 4.72 -38.42
CA ALA A 344 -54.46 5.82 -39.32
C ALA A 344 -55.65 6.24 -40.20
N LYS A 345 -56.44 5.27 -40.70
CA LYS A 345 -57.68 5.54 -41.45
C LYS A 345 -58.74 6.23 -40.57
N ALA A 346 -59.00 5.70 -39.38
CA ALA A 346 -59.97 6.28 -38.44
C ALA A 346 -59.56 7.69 -38.00
N THR A 347 -58.27 7.93 -37.79
CA THR A 347 -57.71 9.24 -37.44
C THR A 347 -57.77 10.21 -38.62
N SER A 348 -57.37 9.77 -39.82
CA SER A 348 -57.45 10.57 -41.05
C SER A 348 -58.88 11.03 -41.36
N SER A 349 -59.87 10.16 -41.15
CA SER A 349 -61.30 10.50 -41.32
C SER A 349 -61.69 11.71 -40.46
N LYS A 350 -61.27 11.75 -39.19
CA LYS A 350 -61.52 12.88 -38.28
C LYS A 350 -60.73 14.14 -38.66
N LEU A 351 -59.53 13.98 -39.19
CA LEU A 351 -58.66 15.10 -39.59
C LEU A 351 -59.09 15.73 -40.93
N ILE A 352 -59.68 14.96 -41.84
CA ILE A 352 -60.27 15.47 -43.09
C ILE A 352 -61.23 16.62 -42.82
N ASP A 353 -62.11 16.49 -41.83
CA ASP A 353 -63.13 17.49 -41.52
C ASP A 353 -62.60 18.62 -40.61
N SER A 354 -61.74 18.30 -39.64
CA SER A 354 -61.28 19.26 -38.61
C SER A 354 -60.07 20.13 -39.01
N VAL A 355 -59.24 19.70 -39.96
CA VAL A 355 -58.11 20.49 -40.46
C VAL A 355 -58.57 21.75 -41.22
N PRO A 356 -59.57 21.70 -42.13
CA PRO A 356 -60.12 22.90 -42.80
C PRO A 356 -60.61 23.96 -41.82
N ASP A 357 -61.36 23.57 -40.78
CA ASP A 357 -61.84 24.51 -39.76
C ASP A 357 -60.68 25.12 -38.96
N SER A 358 -59.66 24.32 -38.65
CA SER A 358 -58.45 24.78 -37.97
C SER A 358 -57.66 25.79 -38.82
N ILE A 359 -57.52 25.53 -40.13
CA ILE A 359 -56.91 26.44 -41.11
C ILE A 359 -57.73 27.72 -41.24
N LYS A 360 -59.06 27.63 -41.36
CA LYS A 360 -59.97 28.79 -41.47
C LYS A 360 -59.95 29.67 -40.22
N ALA A 361 -59.93 29.06 -39.04
CA ALA A 361 -59.78 29.77 -37.76
C ALA A 361 -58.41 30.48 -37.68
N ALA A 362 -57.33 29.81 -38.07
CA ALA A 362 -56.00 30.43 -38.13
C ALA A 362 -55.94 31.59 -39.14
N ARG A 363 -56.50 31.43 -40.34
CA ARG A 363 -56.57 32.49 -41.36
C ARG A 363 -57.18 33.78 -40.80
N LYS A 364 -58.34 33.68 -40.12
CA LYS A 364 -58.99 34.80 -39.44
C LYS A 364 -58.12 35.42 -38.34
N GLU A 365 -57.37 34.62 -37.57
CA GLU A 365 -56.43 35.14 -36.58
C GLU A 365 -55.23 35.88 -37.21
N LEU A 366 -54.81 35.47 -38.42
CA LEU A 366 -53.65 35.99 -39.17
C LEU A 366 -53.96 37.20 -40.07
N GLU A 367 -55.23 37.56 -40.26
CA GLU A 367 -55.68 38.79 -40.95
C GLU A 367 -55.33 40.09 -40.19
N HIS A 368 -54.96 39.99 -38.91
CA HIS A 368 -54.61 41.14 -38.09
C HIS A 368 -53.34 41.86 -38.60
N LYS A 369 -53.40 43.20 -38.73
CA LYS A 369 -52.36 44.07 -39.30
C LYS A 369 -50.94 43.89 -38.73
N ASP A 370 -50.83 43.40 -37.49
CA ASP A 370 -49.56 43.24 -36.77
C ASP A 370 -48.87 41.89 -37.01
N VAL A 371 -49.53 40.96 -37.69
CA VAL A 371 -49.00 39.62 -37.99
C VAL A 371 -48.05 39.69 -39.19
N LYS A 372 -46.84 39.15 -39.03
CA LYS A 372 -45.78 39.19 -40.05
C LYS A 372 -45.93 38.02 -41.03
N ASP A 373 -45.45 38.19 -42.27
CA ASP A 373 -45.64 37.21 -43.36
C ASP A 373 -45.05 35.81 -43.09
N ARG A 374 -44.05 35.72 -42.19
CA ARG A 374 -43.52 34.43 -41.69
C ARG A 374 -44.62 33.51 -41.14
N SER A 375 -45.62 34.08 -40.48
CA SER A 375 -46.73 33.37 -39.86
C SER A 375 -47.72 32.89 -40.94
N ARG A 376 -47.91 33.69 -42.00
CA ARG A 376 -48.72 33.34 -43.18
C ARG A 376 -48.08 32.19 -43.98
N LYS A 377 -46.76 32.21 -44.16
CA LYS A 377 -46.01 31.14 -44.83
C LYS A 377 -46.21 29.75 -44.19
N TYR A 378 -46.32 29.67 -42.87
CA TYR A 378 -46.65 28.41 -42.19
C TYR A 378 -48.09 27.94 -42.48
N LEU A 379 -49.05 28.87 -42.61
CA LEU A 379 -50.42 28.56 -43.00
C LEU A 379 -50.51 28.09 -44.46
N ASP A 380 -49.76 28.72 -45.37
CA ASP A 380 -49.66 28.29 -46.78
C ASP A 380 -49.08 26.87 -46.90
N GLN A 381 -48.05 26.56 -46.10
CA GLN A 381 -47.48 25.22 -46.00
C GLN A 381 -48.48 24.22 -45.40
N ALA A 382 -49.28 24.61 -44.41
CA ALA A 382 -50.33 23.76 -43.86
C ALA A 382 -51.41 23.44 -44.90
N GLU A 383 -51.81 24.42 -45.72
CA GLU A 383 -52.75 24.22 -46.82
C GLU A 383 -52.19 23.30 -47.91
N ASP A 384 -50.93 23.44 -48.29
CA ASP A 384 -50.25 22.51 -49.22
C ASP A 384 -50.24 21.08 -48.66
N LYS A 385 -49.91 20.90 -47.38
CA LYS A 385 -49.93 19.58 -46.71
C LYS A 385 -51.34 19.00 -46.62
N TYR A 386 -52.35 19.80 -46.29
CA TYR A 386 -53.76 19.39 -46.31
C TYR A 386 -54.21 18.96 -47.72
N ARG A 387 -53.89 19.74 -48.76
CA ARG A 387 -54.23 19.41 -50.16
C ARG A 387 -53.57 18.10 -50.59
N LYS A 388 -52.30 17.88 -50.22
CA LYS A 388 -51.57 16.63 -50.47
C LYS A 388 -52.19 15.44 -49.71
N ALA A 389 -52.54 15.62 -48.44
CA ALA A 389 -53.22 14.60 -47.63
C ALA A 389 -54.57 14.22 -48.25
N ARG A 390 -55.37 15.22 -48.68
CA ARG A 390 -56.67 15.00 -49.29
C ARG A 390 -56.55 14.30 -50.64
N SER A 391 -55.68 14.79 -51.53
CA SER A 391 -55.41 14.13 -52.81
C SER A 391 -54.89 12.69 -52.66
N ALA A 392 -54.11 12.40 -51.62
CA ALA A 392 -53.68 11.03 -51.32
C ALA A 392 -54.81 10.14 -50.74
N ALA A 393 -55.82 10.73 -50.08
CA ALA A 393 -56.99 10.05 -49.56
C ALA A 393 -58.07 9.76 -50.61
N ASP A 394 -58.09 10.50 -51.72
CA ASP A 394 -59.04 10.29 -52.83
C ASP A 394 -58.52 9.24 -53.86
N ASN A 395 -57.35 8.63 -53.65
CA ASN A 395 -56.76 7.59 -54.50
C ASN A 395 -57.41 6.20 -54.35
N GLN A 396 -57.39 5.39 -55.41
CA GLN A 396 -57.99 4.04 -55.43
C GLN A 396 -57.35 3.04 -54.43
N SER A 397 -56.07 3.22 -54.08
CA SER A 397 -55.35 2.47 -53.03
C SER A 397 -54.67 3.44 -52.06
N VAL A 398 -55.46 3.94 -51.09
CA VAL A 398 -55.01 4.97 -50.15
C VAL A 398 -53.91 4.46 -49.22
N ASN A 399 -52.78 5.16 -49.16
CA ASN A 399 -51.78 4.98 -48.11
C ASN A 399 -52.20 5.78 -46.86
N TRP A 400 -53.02 5.19 -46.00
CA TRP A 400 -53.54 5.87 -44.80
C TRP A 400 -52.46 6.34 -43.82
N LEU A 401 -51.30 5.68 -43.81
CA LEU A 401 -50.14 6.08 -42.99
C LEU A 401 -49.52 7.40 -43.50
N LEU A 402 -49.43 7.57 -44.83
CA LEU A 402 -49.00 8.82 -45.44
C LEU A 402 -50.04 9.94 -45.24
N VAL A 403 -51.33 9.62 -45.39
CA VAL A 403 -52.43 10.56 -45.21
C VAL A 403 -52.47 11.12 -43.79
N VAL A 404 -52.40 10.26 -42.76
CA VAL A 404 -52.42 10.71 -41.35
C VAL A 404 -51.18 11.53 -41.00
N ALA A 405 -50.01 11.18 -41.55
CA ALA A 405 -48.78 11.95 -41.36
C ALA A 405 -48.88 13.36 -41.98
N LEU A 406 -49.40 13.48 -43.20
CA LEU A 406 -49.59 14.78 -43.86
C LEU A 406 -50.62 15.66 -43.13
N PHE A 407 -51.68 15.09 -42.56
CA PHE A 407 -52.60 15.86 -41.71
C PHE A 407 -51.98 16.29 -40.38
N ALA A 408 -51.16 15.44 -39.75
CA ALA A 408 -50.44 15.80 -38.53
C ALA A 408 -49.44 16.94 -38.78
N GLU A 409 -48.71 16.91 -39.90
CA GLU A 409 -47.86 18.02 -40.34
C GLU A 409 -48.66 19.30 -40.59
N ALA A 410 -49.82 19.22 -41.26
CA ALA A 410 -50.69 20.37 -41.48
C ALA A 410 -51.16 21.00 -40.15
N MET A 411 -51.59 20.18 -39.18
CA MET A 411 -51.99 20.68 -37.85
C MET A 411 -50.83 21.32 -37.07
N ALA A 412 -49.63 20.74 -37.14
CA ALA A 412 -48.43 21.31 -36.51
C ALA A 412 -48.05 22.67 -37.13
N LEU A 413 -48.20 22.82 -38.45
CA LEU A 413 -47.98 24.07 -39.17
C LEU A 413 -49.06 25.12 -38.84
N VAL A 414 -50.34 24.73 -38.70
CA VAL A 414 -51.41 25.61 -38.21
C VAL A 414 -51.11 26.11 -36.79
N ALA A 415 -50.71 25.20 -35.88
CA ALA A 415 -50.33 25.58 -34.52
C ALA A 415 -49.14 26.53 -34.49
N SER A 416 -48.14 26.30 -35.36
CA SER A 416 -46.97 27.18 -35.53
C SER A 416 -47.37 28.57 -36.06
N ALA A 417 -48.27 28.63 -37.05
CA ALA A 417 -48.81 29.87 -37.59
C ALA A 417 -49.55 30.69 -36.52
N LYS A 418 -50.45 30.06 -35.75
CA LYS A 418 -51.18 30.72 -34.64
C LYS A 418 -50.23 31.20 -33.53
N SER A 419 -49.32 30.34 -33.09
CA SER A 419 -48.31 30.68 -32.07
C SER A 419 -47.46 31.87 -32.50
N LYS A 420 -47.00 31.90 -33.76
CA LYS A 420 -46.16 32.99 -34.25
C LYS A 420 -46.93 34.27 -34.53
N ALA A 421 -48.19 34.17 -34.96
CA ALA A 421 -49.10 35.31 -35.06
C ALA A 421 -49.45 35.91 -33.69
N LYS A 422 -49.57 35.09 -32.63
CA LYS A 422 -49.74 35.58 -31.25
C LYS A 422 -48.49 36.34 -30.78
N SER A 423 -47.30 35.76 -30.94
CA SER A 423 -46.03 36.44 -30.65
C SER A 423 -45.86 37.73 -31.46
N ASP A 424 -46.27 37.78 -32.74
CA ASP A 424 -46.20 39.00 -33.55
C ASP A 424 -47.16 40.11 -33.05
N LYS A 425 -48.33 39.73 -32.51
CA LYS A 425 -49.27 40.67 -31.86
C LYS A 425 -48.73 41.19 -30.52
N GLU A 426 -48.18 40.30 -29.69
CA GLU A 426 -47.55 40.66 -28.41
C GLU A 426 -46.34 41.60 -28.63
N ASP A 427 -45.46 41.29 -29.60
CA ASP A 427 -44.35 42.18 -30.03
C ASP A 427 -44.85 43.58 -30.43
N ALA A 428 -46.00 43.66 -31.12
CA ALA A 428 -46.56 44.91 -31.63
C ALA A 428 -47.32 45.71 -30.55
N GLU A 429 -47.96 45.02 -29.61
CA GLU A 429 -48.57 45.62 -28.42
C GLU A 429 -47.49 46.18 -27.49
N GLU A 430 -46.41 45.44 -27.23
CA GLU A 430 -45.26 45.93 -26.45
C GLU A 430 -44.62 47.17 -27.11
N LYS A 431 -44.56 47.23 -28.45
CA LYS A 431 -44.08 48.43 -29.17
C LYS A 431 -45.02 49.64 -29.08
N ARG A 432 -46.32 49.44 -28.86
CA ARG A 432 -47.31 50.51 -28.66
C ARG A 432 -47.38 50.95 -27.20
N HIS A 433 -47.18 50.02 -26.28
CA HIS A 433 -47.22 50.20 -24.84
C HIS A 433 -45.97 49.60 -24.21
N PRO A 434 -44.80 50.25 -24.37
CA PRO A 434 -43.52 49.74 -23.85
C PRO A 434 -43.58 49.62 -22.34
N ARG A 435 -43.62 48.38 -21.85
CA ARG A 435 -43.55 48.08 -20.42
C ARG A 435 -42.13 48.39 -19.92
N PRO A 436 -41.96 48.90 -18.70
CA PRO A 436 -40.62 49.19 -18.16
C PRO A 436 -39.82 47.88 -18.07
N LYS A 437 -38.69 47.82 -18.78
CA LYS A 437 -37.83 46.63 -18.83
C LYS A 437 -37.20 46.35 -17.47
N ARG A 438 -37.39 45.13 -16.98
CA ARG A 438 -36.74 44.61 -15.76
C ARG A 438 -35.52 43.79 -16.16
N ASN A 439 -34.32 44.26 -15.81
CA ASN A 439 -33.07 43.58 -16.12
C ASN A 439 -32.95 42.24 -15.38
N SER A 440 -32.52 41.20 -16.08
CA SER A 440 -32.00 39.95 -15.49
C SER A 440 -30.84 39.43 -16.33
N TYR A 441 -29.64 39.40 -15.74
CA TYR A 441 -28.45 38.81 -16.35
C TYR A 441 -28.53 37.27 -16.32
N SER A 442 -27.92 36.61 -17.30
CA SER A 442 -27.52 35.21 -17.21
C SER A 442 -26.01 35.09 -17.40
N SER A 443 -25.39 34.21 -16.61
CA SER A 443 -23.95 33.95 -16.64
C SER A 443 -23.71 32.45 -16.70
N SER A 444 -22.79 32.03 -17.56
CA SER A 444 -22.35 30.64 -17.70
C SER A 444 -20.84 30.56 -17.48
N SER A 445 -20.36 29.47 -16.89
CA SER A 445 -18.92 29.23 -16.72
C SER A 445 -18.63 27.73 -16.56
N ASN A 446 -17.82 27.19 -17.48
CA ASN A 446 -17.09 25.94 -17.31
C ASN A 446 -15.88 26.17 -16.39
N TYR A 447 -15.32 25.12 -15.77
CA TYR A 447 -13.85 24.90 -15.75
C TYR A 447 -13.48 23.48 -15.31
N SER A 448 -12.26 23.06 -15.65
CA SER A 448 -11.65 21.74 -15.41
C SER A 448 -10.28 21.88 -14.74
N ASN A 449 -9.85 20.94 -13.87
CA ASN A 449 -8.47 20.40 -13.94
C ASN A 449 -8.14 19.23 -12.99
N SER A 450 -7.01 18.60 -13.29
CA SER A 450 -6.36 17.42 -12.68
C SER A 450 -5.11 17.74 -11.85
N SER A 451 -4.65 16.81 -10.99
CA SER A 451 -3.21 16.52 -10.81
C SER A 451 -2.92 15.27 -9.95
N ASN A 452 -1.92 14.47 -10.34
CA ASN A 452 -1.27 13.39 -9.58
C ASN A 452 0.08 13.87 -9.00
N TRP A 453 0.61 13.22 -7.96
CA TRP A 453 2.06 13.22 -7.63
C TRP A 453 2.50 12.00 -6.78
N SER A 454 3.82 11.77 -6.72
CA SER A 454 4.49 10.56 -6.19
C SER A 454 5.91 10.85 -5.70
N SER A 455 6.47 10.07 -4.76
CA SER A 455 7.92 9.71 -4.64
C SER A 455 8.27 9.03 -3.29
N SER A 456 9.52 8.54 -3.16
CA SER A 456 10.06 7.65 -2.12
C SER A 456 11.57 7.87 -1.89
N SER A 457 12.17 7.42 -0.76
CA SER A 457 13.61 7.07 -0.60
C SER A 457 13.98 6.48 0.79
N SER A 458 15.27 6.15 1.00
CA SER A 458 15.80 5.06 1.88
C SER A 458 16.83 5.46 2.98
N SER A 459 17.55 4.47 3.54
CA SER A 459 18.30 4.42 4.83
C SER A 459 19.85 4.38 4.76
N GLY A 460 20.55 4.39 5.92
CA GLY A 460 22.01 4.13 6.06
C GLY A 460 22.52 3.93 7.51
N SER A 461 23.69 3.29 7.71
CA SER A 461 24.27 2.89 9.03
C SER A 461 25.83 2.81 9.04
N SER A 462 26.49 2.75 10.22
CA SER A 462 27.96 2.47 10.36
C SER A 462 28.40 2.08 11.80
N SER A 463 29.55 1.41 11.97
CA SER A 463 30.17 0.97 13.25
C SER A 463 31.70 0.75 13.11
N PHE A 464 32.51 0.79 14.19
CA PHE A 464 33.99 0.61 14.15
C PHE A 464 34.69 0.24 15.50
N GLY A 465 35.91 -0.31 15.43
CA GLY A 465 36.89 -0.63 16.51
C GLY A 465 38.25 -1.09 15.91
N GLY A 466 39.32 -1.49 16.61
CA GLY A 466 39.66 -1.56 18.05
C GLY A 466 40.85 -2.55 18.29
N PHE A 467 41.91 -2.20 19.07
CA PHE A 467 43.12 -3.03 19.25
C PHE A 467 43.83 -2.84 20.62
N GLY A 468 44.67 -3.81 21.05
CA GLY A 468 45.44 -3.78 22.32
C GLY A 468 46.57 -4.83 22.40
N GLY A 469 47.15 -5.05 23.59
CA GLY A 469 48.12 -6.13 23.85
C GLY A 469 48.85 -6.03 25.20
N GLY A 470 48.78 -7.08 26.03
CA GLY A 470 49.32 -7.08 27.40
C GLY A 470 48.36 -6.38 28.36
N SER A 471 47.23 -7.03 28.64
CA SER A 471 45.97 -6.34 28.85
C SER A 471 45.72 -5.95 30.31
N PHE A 472 46.26 -4.80 30.70
CA PHE A 472 45.43 -3.79 31.36
C PHE A 472 44.58 -3.07 30.31
N GLY A 473 43.49 -2.40 30.70
CA GLY A 473 42.44 -1.90 29.79
C GLY A 473 41.15 -2.71 29.82
N GLY A 474 40.96 -3.59 30.81
CA GLY A 474 39.72 -4.35 30.98
C GLY A 474 38.57 -3.46 31.45
N GLY A 475 38.89 -2.38 32.13
CA GLY A 475 37.92 -1.39 32.54
C GLY A 475 38.42 -0.49 33.65
N GLY A 476 37.48 0.16 34.31
CA GLY A 476 37.72 1.14 35.34
C GLY A 476 36.95 2.43 35.09
N ALA A 477 37.32 3.49 35.79
CA ALA A 477 36.69 4.78 35.66
C ALA A 477 37.67 5.90 35.97
N SER A 478 37.46 7.07 35.37
CA SER A 478 38.16 8.30 35.69
C SER A 478 37.25 9.31 36.39
N GLY A 479 37.87 10.29 37.04
CA GLY A 479 37.20 11.38 37.71
C GLY A 479 38.04 12.64 37.77
N SER A 480 37.38 13.78 37.98
CA SER A 480 38.01 15.09 38.21
C SER A 480 37.27 15.89 39.28
N TRP A 481 37.94 16.90 39.87
CA TRP A 481 37.42 17.63 41.04
C TRP A 481 37.69 19.14 41.05
#